data_AF-A0A4Q3AKU5-F1
#
_entry.id   AF-A0A4Q3AKU5-F1
#
_cell.length_a   1.000
_cell.length_b   1.000
_cell.length_c   1.000
_cell.angle_alpha   90.00
_cell.angle_beta   90.00
_cell.angle_gamma   90.00
#
_symmetry.space_group_name_H-M   'P 1'
#
loop_
_entity.id
_entity.type
_entity.pdbx_description
1 polymer ?
#
loop_
_entity_poly.entity_id
_entity_poly.type
_entity_poly.pdbx_seq_one_letter_code
_entity_poly.pdbx_strand_id
1 'polypeptide(L)' 'MFDTKKVEIQWGGQTLTLETGRVARQADGAIMATLGETVVLCAVTAARSVKEGQDFFP' A
#
# COMPACT_ATOMS: atom_id res chain seq x y z
N MET A 1 19.93 -1.57 6.24
CA MET A 1 19.01 -1.92 5.12
C MET A 1 17.61 -1.94 5.69
N PHE A 2 16.58 -1.44 4.98
CA PHE A 2 15.23 -1.30 5.56
C PHE A 2 14.56 -2.66 5.77
N ASP A 3 13.69 -2.76 6.78
CA ASP A 3 12.86 -3.95 6.99
C ASP A 3 11.73 -3.97 5.96
N THR A 4 11.81 -4.92 5.02
CA THR A 4 10.84 -5.11 3.95
C THR A 4 10.09 -6.40 4.17
N LYS A 5 8.76 -6.35 4.05
CA LYS A 5 7.91 -7.54 4.10
C LYS A 5 7.29 -7.78 2.74
N LYS A 6 7.30 -9.04 2.31
CA LYS A 6 6.78 -9.48 1.01
C LYS A 6 5.93 -10.72 1.21
N VAL A 7 4.77 -10.74 0.56
CA VAL A 7 3.89 -11.91 0.49
C VAL A 7 3.55 -12.20 -0.97
N GLU A 8 3.43 -13.47 -1.31
CA GLU A 8 3.15 -13.92 -2.68
C GLU A 8 2.07 -14.99 -2.68
N ILE A 9 1.15 -14.90 -3.64
CA ILE A 9 0.12 -15.90 -3.88
C ILE A 9 -0.06 -16.14 -5.38
N GLN A 10 -0.56 -17.32 -5.74
CA GLN A 10 -1.05 -17.57 -7.09
C GLN A 10 -2.49 -17.08 -7.22
N TRP A 11 -2.73 -16.19 -8.19
CA TRP A 11 -4.05 -15.61 -8.44
C TRP A 11 -4.30 -15.51 -9.94
N GLY A 12 -5.35 -16.20 -10.42
CA GLY A 12 -5.74 -16.15 -11.84
C GLY A 12 -4.66 -16.67 -12.81
N GLY A 13 -3.82 -17.61 -12.37
CA GLY A 13 -2.71 -18.15 -13.18
C GLY A 13 -1.46 -17.25 -13.21
N GLN A 14 -1.44 -16.16 -12.43
CA GLN A 14 -0.30 -15.26 -12.29
C GLN A 14 0.11 -15.16 -10.83
N THR A 15 1.37 -14.78 -10.58
CA THR A 15 1.83 -14.51 -9.21
C THR A 15 1.46 -13.07 -8.84
N LEU A 16 0.66 -12.93 -7.78
CA LEU A 16 0.45 -11.65 -7.10
C LEU A 16 1.50 -11.50 -6.00
N THR A 17 2.26 -10.42 -6.05
CA THR A 17 3.24 -10.03 -5.03
C THR A 17 2.80 -8.73 -4.38
N LEU A 18 2.79 -8.69 -3.04
CA LEU A 18 2.59 -7.46 -2.27
C LEU A 18 3.81 -7.21 -1.39
N GLU A 19 4.46 -6.05 -1.56
CA GLU A 19 5.66 -5.65 -0.81
C GLU A 19 5.43 -4.32 -0.07
N THR A 20 5.90 -4.23 1.18
CA THR A 20 5.92 -2.99 1.97
C THR A 20 7.30 -2.73 2.60
N GLY A 21 7.53 -1.50 3.07
CA GLY A 21 8.74 -1.12 3.80
C GLY A 21 9.90 -0.63 2.92
N ARG A 22 9.82 -0.79 1.59
CA ARG A 22 10.85 -0.31 0.66
C ARG A 22 10.61 1.11 0.16
N VAL A 23 9.38 1.42 -0.27
CA VAL A 23 8.99 2.65 -0.98
C VAL A 23 7.92 3.42 -0.19
N ALA A 24 7.89 4.75 -0.32
CA ALA A 24 6.85 5.64 0.21
C ALA A 24 6.59 5.52 1.74
N ARG A 25 7.63 5.27 2.52
CA ARG A 25 7.59 5.06 3.99
C ARG A 25 7.07 6.24 4.84
N GLN A 26 6.87 7.41 4.24
CA GLN A 26 6.27 8.55 4.92
C GLN A 26 4.74 8.47 4.96
N ALA A 27 4.13 7.65 4.10
CA ALA A 27 2.72 7.34 4.20
C ALA A 27 2.44 6.46 5.43
N ASP A 28 1.20 6.49 5.94
CA ASP A 28 0.79 5.61 7.04
C ASP A 28 0.78 4.13 6.62
N GLY A 29 0.55 3.87 5.32
CA GLY A 29 0.75 2.56 4.69
C GLY A 29 1.11 2.69 3.23
N ALA A 30 2.01 1.84 2.74
CA ALA A 30 2.39 1.79 1.33
C ALA A 30 2.66 0.35 0.87
N ILE A 31 2.10 -0.02 -0.29
CA ILE A 31 2.25 -1.35 -0.90
C ILE A 31 2.67 -1.18 -2.36
N MET A 32 3.76 -1.85 -2.73
CA MET A 32 4.05 -2.14 -4.13
C MET A 32 3.36 -3.46 -4.49
N ALA A 33 2.32 -3.38 -5.32
CA ALA A 33 1.60 -4.55 -5.81
C ALA A 33 2.10 -4.89 -7.22
N THR A 34 2.38 -6.17 -7.46
CA THR A 34 2.79 -6.68 -8.78
C THR A 34 1.94 -7.89 -9.14
N LEU A 35 1.37 -7.90 -10.34
CA LEU A 35 0.66 -9.04 -10.91
C LEU A 35 1.21 -9.30 -12.31
N GLY A 36 1.97 -10.37 -12.46
CA GLY A 36 2.74 -10.62 -13.68
C GLY A 36 3.73 -9.48 -13.94
N GLU A 37 3.57 -8.77 -15.06
CA GLU A 37 4.43 -7.64 -15.47
C GLU A 37 3.89 -6.28 -15.03
N THR A 38 2.65 -6.21 -14.54
CA THR A 38 2.03 -4.94 -14.13
C THR A 38 2.37 -4.61 -12.68
N VAL A 39 2.83 -3.39 -12.44
CA VAL A 39 3.25 -2.90 -11.12
C VAL A 39 2.50 -1.61 -10.78
N VAL A 40 1.94 -1.55 -9.57
CA VAL A 40 1.26 -0.36 -9.04
C VAL A 40 1.74 -0.06 -7.62
N LEU A 41 2.00 1.20 -7.33
CA LEU A 41 2.21 1.70 -5.97
C LEU A 41 0.90 2.23 -5.40
N CYS A 42 0.46 1.68 -4.27
CA CYS A 42 -0.65 2.21 -3.49
C CYS A 42 -0.12 2.77 -2.17
N ALA A 43 -0.39 4.05 -1.90
CA ALA A 43 -0.01 4.72 -0.67
C ALA A 43 -1.27 5.33 -0.02
N VAL A 44 -1.40 5.14 1.29
CA VAL A 44 -2.54 5.61 2.08
C VAL A 44 -2.03 6.47 3.23
N THR A 45 -2.69 7.61 3.42
CA THR A 45 -2.49 8.50 4.56
C THR A 45 -3.82 8.77 5.22
N ALA A 46 -3.84 8.76 6.55
CA ALA A 46 -5.02 9.06 7.35
C ALA A 46 -4.72 10.27 8.25
N ALA A 47 -5.57 11.29 8.17
CA ALA A 47 -5.49 12.42 9.08
C ALA A 47 -5.65 11.93 10.53
N ARG A 48 -4.79 12.42 11.43
CA ARG A 48 -4.82 12.05 12.86
C ARG A 48 -5.93 12.76 13.64
N SER A 49 -6.58 13.74 13.02
CA SER A 49 -7.70 14.50 13.56
C SER A 49 -8.74 14.76 12.47
N VAL A 50 -10.01 14.87 12.88
CA VAL A 50 -11.11 15.28 12.01
C VAL A 50 -11.04 16.80 11.79
N LYS A 51 -11.38 17.26 10.59
CA LYS A 51 -11.44 18.69 10.29
C LYS A 51 -12.61 19.35 11.03
N GLU A 52 -12.41 20.55 11.55
CA GLU A 52 -13.49 21.31 12.20
C GLU A 52 -14.67 21.51 11.23
N GLY A 53 -15.89 21.26 11.72
CA GLY A 53 -17.12 21.36 10.93
C GLY A 53 -17.36 20.22 9.93
N GLN A 54 -16.54 19.16 9.94
CA GLN A 54 -16.75 17.98 9.10
C GLN A 54 -17.99 17.18 9.57
N ASP A 55 -18.96 16.99 8.69
CA ASP A 55 -20.25 16.32 8.94
C ASP A 55 -20.41 14.97 8.22
N PHE A 56 -19.48 14.61 7.33
CA PHE A 56 -19.40 13.31 6.67
C PHE A 56 -17.95 12.82 6.51
N PHE A 57 -17.76 11.53 6.19
CA PHE A 57 -16.45 10.93 5.95
C PHE A 57 -15.88 11.38 4.59
N PRO A 58 -14.74 12.11 4.55
CA PRO A 58 -14.12 12.56 3.30
C PRO A 58 -13.41 11.44 2.54
#